data_AF-A0A527XKF8-F1
#
_entry.id   AF-A0A527XKF8-F1
#
_cell.length_a   1.000
_cell.length_b   1.000
_cell.length_c   1.000
_cell.angle_alpha   90.00
_cell.angle_beta   90.00
_cell.angle_gamma   90.00
#
_symmetry.space_group_name_H-M   'P 1'
#
loop_
_entity.id
_entity.type
_entity.pdbx_description
1 polymer ?
#
loop_
_entity_poly.entity_id
_entity_poly.type
_entity_poly.pdbx_seq_one_letter_code
_entity_poly.pdbx_strand_id
1 'polypeptide(L)'
;MEEFRRFRALSDQAGAEHMYVLATAAAREAGNGPDFIHRSEEVLKTEIRVLTGREEAYYSALGVISGFHPANGIAGDLGGGSLELID
;
A
#
# COMPACT_ATOMS: atom_id res chain seq x y z
N MET A 1 -8.08 -4.17 -13.54
CA MET A 1 -7.91 -5.63 -13.29
C MET A 1 -6.77 -6.26 -14.05
N GLU A 2 -6.51 -5.84 -15.29
CA GLU A 2 -5.38 -6.35 -16.08
C GLU A 2 -4.03 -6.21 -15.34
N GLU A 3 -3.76 -5.04 -14.76
CA GLU A 3 -2.52 -4.81 -13.99
C GLU A 3 -2.35 -5.77 -12.80
N PHE A 4 -3.43 -6.06 -12.06
CA PHE A 4 -3.36 -7.01 -10.95
C PHE A 4 -3.08 -8.45 -11.42
N ARG A 5 -3.63 -8.85 -12.58
CA ARG A 5 -3.28 -10.17 -13.17
C ARG A 5 -1.80 -10.22 -13.52
N ARG A 6 -1.26 -9.13 -14.07
CA ARG A 6 0.16 -9.01 -14.39
C ARG A 6 1.03 -9.09 -13.13
N PHE A 7 0.68 -8.36 -12.06
CA PHE A 7 1.43 -8.42 -10.80
C PHE A 7 1.40 -9.80 -10.16
N ARG A 8 0.25 -10.50 -10.18
CA ARG A 8 0.18 -11.89 -9.73
C ARG A 8 1.13 -12.78 -10.50
N ALA A 9 1.09 -12.74 -11.83
CA ALA A 9 1.94 -13.55 -12.68
C ALA A 9 3.44 -13.26 -12.45
N LEU A 10 3.81 -11.99 -12.26
CA LEU A 10 5.19 -11.60 -11.95
C LEU A 10 5.65 -12.11 -10.58
N SER A 11 4.78 -12.05 -9.57
CA SER A 11 5.07 -12.60 -8.23
C SER A 11 5.28 -14.12 -8.28
N ASP A 12 4.46 -14.83 -9.06
CA ASP A 12 4.60 -16.27 -9.26
C ASP A 12 5.90 -16.61 -9.97
N GLN A 13 6.21 -15.88 -11.03
CA GLN A 13 7.43 -16.08 -11.80
C GLN A 13 8.68 -15.79 -10.96
N ALA A 14 8.62 -14.83 -10.04
CA ALA A 14 9.71 -14.51 -9.12
C ALA A 14 9.88 -15.57 -8.00
N GLY A 15 8.94 -16.51 -7.85
CA GLY A 15 8.97 -17.51 -6.79
C GLY A 15 8.71 -16.93 -5.39
N ALA A 16 7.95 -15.84 -5.30
CA ALA A 16 7.65 -15.21 -4.02
C ALA A 16 6.76 -16.14 -3.16
N GLU A 17 7.22 -16.45 -1.95
CA GLU A 17 6.45 -17.27 -0.99
C GLU A 17 5.30 -16.48 -0.36
N HIS A 18 5.46 -15.16 -0.25
CA HIS A 18 4.50 -14.26 0.39
C HIS A 18 4.24 -13.02 -0.48
N MET A 19 2.97 -12.63 -0.56
CA MET A 19 2.52 -11.39 -1.16
C MET A 19 1.77 -10.59 -0.09
N TYR A 20 2.13 -9.32 0.07
CA TYR A 20 1.40 -8.37 0.90
C TYR A 20 0.87 -7.27 -0.01
N VAL A 21 -0.44 -7.01 0.07
CA VAL A 21 -1.09 -6.00 -0.75
C VAL A 21 -1.67 -4.93 0.17
N LEU A 22 -1.26 -3.68 -0.05
CA LEU A 22 -1.69 -2.53 0.72
C LEU A 22 -2.46 -1.58 -0.19
N ALA A 23 -3.51 -0.97 0.34
CA ALA A 23 -4.25 0.11 -0.33
C ALA A 23 -4.44 1.29 0.62
N THR A 24 -4.51 2.50 0.06
CA THR A 24 -4.48 3.76 0.82
C THR A 24 -5.75 4.59 0.58
N ALA A 25 -5.68 5.90 0.87
CA ALA A 25 -6.77 6.87 0.79
C ALA A 25 -7.76 6.67 -0.37
N ALA A 26 -7.28 6.56 -1.60
CA ALA A 26 -8.15 6.45 -2.77
C ALA A 26 -9.08 5.22 -2.73
N ALA A 27 -8.60 4.07 -2.28
CA ALA A 27 -9.41 2.85 -2.18
C ALA A 27 -10.35 2.88 -0.97
N ARG A 28 -9.95 3.57 0.10
CA ARG A 28 -10.71 3.73 1.33
C ARG A 28 -11.91 4.67 1.17
N GLU A 29 -11.74 5.75 0.40
CA GLU A 29 -12.70 6.86 0.31
C GLU A 29 -13.63 6.76 -0.91
N ALA A 30 -13.26 5.96 -1.91
CA ALA A 30 -14.11 5.75 -3.07
C ALA A 30 -15.41 5.03 -2.68
N GLY A 31 -16.56 5.55 -3.15
CA GLY A 31 -17.87 4.94 -2.87
C GLY A 31 -18.02 3.50 -3.40
N ASN A 32 -17.28 3.15 -4.45
CA ASN A 32 -17.16 1.79 -4.99
C ASN A 32 -15.90 1.04 -4.54
N GLY A 33 -15.17 1.57 -3.55
CA GLY A 33 -13.93 1.00 -3.01
C GLY A 33 -14.06 -0.46 -2.58
N PRO A 34 -15.09 -0.85 -1.79
CA PRO A 34 -15.27 -2.23 -1.36
C PRO A 34 -15.41 -3.24 -2.52
N ASP A 35 -16.15 -2.89 -3.57
CA ASP A 35 -16.29 -3.73 -4.77
C ASP A 35 -14.98 -3.83 -5.57
N PHE A 36 -14.25 -2.72 -5.67
CA PHE A 36 -12.93 -2.71 -6.29
C PHE A 36 -11.94 -3.61 -5.54
N ILE A 37 -11.92 -3.53 -4.21
CA ILE A 37 -11.08 -4.36 -3.34
C ILE A 37 -11.42 -5.83 -3.55
N HIS A 38 -12.70 -6.20 -3.42
CA HIS A 38 -13.13 -7.58 -3.53
C HIS A 38 -12.71 -8.22 -4.86
N ARG A 39 -13.00 -7.55 -5.99
CA ARG A 39 -12.61 -8.04 -7.31
C ARG A 39 -11.08 -8.08 -7.48
N SER A 40 -10.32 -7.22 -6.80
CA SER A 40 -8.86 -7.20 -6.87
C SER A 40 -8.25 -8.35 -6.06
N GLU A 41 -8.79 -8.65 -4.89
CA GLU A 41 -8.43 -9.82 -4.07
C GLU A 41 -8.67 -11.13 -4.81
N GLU A 42 -9.80 -11.24 -5.54
CA GLU A 42 -10.07 -12.41 -6.39
C GLU A 42 -9.01 -12.64 -7.46
N VAL A 43 -8.41 -11.57 -7.98
CA VAL A 43 -7.35 -11.63 -9.00
C VAL A 43 -5.99 -11.94 -8.37
N LEU A 44 -5.66 -11.26 -7.27
CA LEU A 44 -4.36 -11.38 -6.60
C LEU A 44 -4.25 -12.65 -5.74
N LYS A 45 -5.39 -13.27 -5.41
CA LYS A 45 -5.50 -14.40 -4.46
C LYS A 45 -4.87 -14.07 -3.10
N THR A 46 -4.98 -12.80 -2.71
CA THR A 46 -4.35 -12.22 -1.53
C THR A 46 -5.26 -11.12 -1.01
N GLU A 47 -5.45 -11.07 0.31
CA GLU A 47 -6.23 -10.01 0.98
C GLU A 47 -5.55 -8.64 0.82
N ILE A 48 -6.35 -7.61 0.59
CA ILE A 48 -5.87 -6.23 0.52
C ILE A 48 -6.11 -5.57 1.87
N ARG A 49 -5.01 -5.19 2.53
CA ARG A 49 -5.11 -4.39 3.75
C ARG A 49 -5.25 -2.92 3.38
N VAL A 50 -6.43 -2.37 3.64
CA VAL A 50 -6.68 -0.93 3.52
C VAL A 50 -6.12 -0.23 4.75
N LEU A 51 -5.09 0.58 4.55
CA LEU A 51 -4.46 1.34 5.62
C LEU A 51 -5.33 2.53 6.02
N THR A 52 -5.25 2.89 7.30
CA THR A 52 -5.67 4.21 7.79
C THR A 52 -4.59 5.25 7.48
N GLY A 53 -4.94 6.54 7.41
CA GLY A 53 -3.94 7.60 7.22
C GLY A 53 -2.84 7.63 8.30
N ARG A 54 -3.16 7.19 9.53
CA ARG A 54 -2.14 7.05 10.60
C ARG A 54 -1.17 5.91 10.32
N GLU A 55 -1.66 4.79 9.81
CA GLU A 55 -0.79 3.67 9.41
C GLU A 55 0.06 4.04 8.21
N GLU A 56 -0.49 4.78 7.23
CA GLU A 56 0.27 5.33 6.10
C GLU A 56 1.43 6.18 6.62
N ALA A 57 1.16 7.19 7.46
CA ALA A 57 2.20 8.03 8.06
C ALA A 57 3.26 7.20 8.81
N TYR A 58 2.82 6.23 9.63
CA TYR A 58 3.73 5.38 10.39
C TYR A 58 4.65 4.54 9.49
N TYR A 59 4.13 3.92 8.44
CA TYR A 59 4.93 3.13 7.50
C TYR A 59 5.87 4.01 6.67
N SER A 60 5.45 5.22 6.30
CA SER A 60 6.32 6.19 5.61
C SER A 60 7.51 6.61 6.51
N ALA A 61 7.29 6.81 7.81
CA ALA A 61 8.38 7.07 8.77
C ALA A 61 9.37 5.89 8.83
N LEU A 62 8.86 4.66 8.95
CA LEU A 62 9.70 3.45 8.96
C LEU A 62 10.49 3.31 7.66
N GLY A 63 9.89 3.67 6.51
CA GLY A 63 10.57 3.73 5.22
C GLY A 63 11.79 4.65 5.26
N VAL A 64 11.62 5.89 5.75
CA VAL A 64 12.73 6.86 5.91
C VAL A 64 13.80 6.33 6.87
N ILE A 65 13.41 5.83 8.04
CA ILE A 65 14.34 5.28 9.04
C ILE A 65 15.13 4.09 8.48
N SER A 66 14.50 3.24 7.66
CA SER A 66 15.17 2.08 7.06
C SER A 66 16.26 2.46 6.04
N GLY A 67 16.13 3.64 5.41
CA GLY A 67 17.05 4.13 4.39
C GLY A 67 18.11 5.11 4.88
N PHE A 68 17.87 5.79 6.02
CA PHE A 68 18.71 6.86 6.52
C PHE A 68 19.02 6.70 8.01
N HIS A 69 20.31 6.67 8.36
CA HIS A 69 20.75 6.54 9.75
C HIS A 69 21.87 7.55 10.10
N PRO A 70 21.70 8.40 11.14
CA PRO A 70 20.49 8.57 11.93
C PRO A 70 19.44 9.44 11.20
N ALA A 71 18.18 9.04 11.25
CA ALA A 71 17.05 9.88 10.87
C ALA A 71 16.53 10.63 12.10
N ASN A 72 16.42 11.95 12.02
CA ASN A 72 15.84 12.80 13.06
C ASN A 72 15.22 14.04 12.40
N GLY A 73 13.90 14.13 12.42
CA GLY A 73 13.11 15.18 11.81
C GLY A 73 11.76 14.65 11.31
N ILE A 74 10.97 15.54 10.70
CA ILE A 74 9.61 15.19 10.24
C ILE A 74 9.66 14.51 8.87
N ALA A 75 9.06 13.33 8.78
CA ALA A 75 8.78 12.66 7.51
C ALA A 75 7.45 13.18 6.93
N GLY A 76 7.47 13.47 5.63
CA GLY A 76 6.28 13.85 4.87
C GLY A 76 6.11 12.97 3.65
N ASP A 77 4.93 12.38 3.50
CA ASP A 77 4.54 11.57 2.35
C ASP A 77 3.38 12.24 1.63
N LEU A 78 3.60 12.66 0.38
CA LEU A 78 2.62 13.37 -0.42
C LEU A 78 2.09 12.46 -1.53
N GLY A 79 0.91 11.90 -1.30
CA GLY A 79 0.19 11.10 -2.27
C GLY A 79 -0.70 11.93 -3.19
N GLY A 80 -1.49 11.25 -4.02
CA GLY A 80 -2.45 11.88 -4.93
C GLY A 80 -3.73 12.41 -4.25
N GLY A 81 -4.04 11.93 -3.03
CA GLY A 81 -5.25 12.28 -2.29
C GLY A 81 -5.03 12.67 -0.83
N SER A 82 -3.79 12.59 -0.34
CA SER A 82 -3.46 12.85 1.07
C SER A 82 -2.02 13.36 1.22
N LEU A 83 -1.77 13.98 2.38
CA LEU A 83 -0.45 14.32 2.88
C LEU A 83 -0.36 13.80 4.31
N GLU A 84 0.61 12.93 4.55
CA GLU A 84 0.89 12.36 5.85
C GLU A 84 2.15 13.03 6.42
N LEU A 85 2.08 13.51 7.66
CA LEU A 85 3.21 14.09 8.39
C LEU A 85 3.40 13.37 9.73
N ILE A 86 4.64 13.04 10.06
CA ILE A 86 5.00 12.36 11.30
C ILE A 86 6.41 12.77 11.73
N ASP A 87 6.59 12.99 13.04
CA ASP A 87 7.85 13.33 13.69
C ASP A 87 8.53 12.09 14.27
#